data_AF-A0A8C7J3Y5-F1
#
_entry.id   AF-A0A8C7J3Y5-F1
#
_cell.length_a   1.000
_cell.length_b   1.000
_cell.length_c   1.000
_cell.angle_alpha   90.00
_cell.angle_beta   90.00
_cell.angle_gamma   90.00
#
_symmetry.space_group_name_H-M   'P 1'
#
loop_
_entity.id
_entity.type
_entity.pdbx_description
1 polymer ?
#
loop_
_entity_poly.entity_id
_entity_poly.type
_entity_poly.pdbx_seq_one_letter_code
_entity_poly.pdbx_strand_id
1 'polypeptide(L)'
;MEPCVSPDECVYTAHTHADLTFSRMETYLRTKQLCDVTLVAGDRRIPAHRLVLSSVSDYFAAMFTSGVGVATWNGFLYAIGGHDAPASSLASRLSDCVERYDPQTDAWTAVAPMSVSRDAVGVCLLGDRLYAVGGYDGTVYLNTVEAYDPQTNEWTQVHTHTHT
;
A
#
# COMPACT_ATOMS: atom_id res chain seq x y z
N MET A 1 -19.00 -6.93 -58.16
CA MET A 1 -18.52 -6.38 -56.87
C MET A 1 -17.90 -7.54 -56.13
N GLU A 2 -16.57 -7.63 -56.16
CA GLU A 2 -15.87 -8.60 -55.33
C GLU A 2 -16.01 -8.20 -53.85
N PRO A 3 -16.11 -9.15 -52.91
CA PRO A 3 -16.13 -8.84 -51.49
C PRO A 3 -14.71 -8.47 -51.03
N CYS A 4 -14.60 -7.34 -50.31
CA CYS A 4 -13.37 -6.95 -49.63
C CYS A 4 -13.07 -7.95 -48.50
N VAL A 5 -11.98 -8.70 -48.63
CA VAL A 5 -11.41 -9.50 -47.54
C VAL A 5 -10.69 -8.55 -46.58
N SER A 6 -11.12 -8.49 -45.32
CA SER A 6 -10.42 -7.74 -44.28
C SER A 6 -9.03 -8.36 -44.02
N PRO A 7 -7.96 -7.56 -43.88
CA PRO A 7 -6.62 -8.10 -43.65
C PRO A 7 -6.59 -8.83 -42.31
N ASP A 8 -5.99 -10.02 -42.32
CA ASP A 8 -5.79 -10.88 -41.15
C ASP A 8 -5.33 -10.08 -39.93
N GLU A 9 -6.15 -10.10 -38.89
CA GLU A 9 -5.77 -9.65 -37.56
C GLU A 9 -4.65 -10.59 -37.08
N CYS A 10 -3.40 -10.16 -37.21
CA CYS A 10 -2.25 -10.98 -36.88
C CYS A 10 -2.19 -11.20 -35.36
N VAL A 11 -2.80 -12.29 -34.89
CA VAL A 11 -2.82 -12.65 -33.48
C VAL A 11 -1.45 -13.21 -33.09
N TYR A 12 -0.63 -12.38 -32.43
CA TYR A 12 0.63 -12.82 -31.86
C TYR A 12 0.38 -13.71 -30.63
N THR A 13 0.70 -15.00 -30.73
CA THR A 13 0.57 -15.98 -29.64
C THR A 13 1.94 -16.46 -29.19
N ALA A 14 2.23 -16.34 -27.89
CA ALA A 14 3.48 -16.77 -27.29
C ALA A 14 3.21 -17.84 -26.22
N HIS A 15 3.17 -19.11 -26.66
CA HIS A 15 2.69 -20.23 -25.84
C HIS A 15 3.50 -20.51 -24.57
N THR A 16 4.78 -20.12 -24.54
CA THR A 16 5.70 -20.39 -23.40
C THR A 16 6.12 -19.12 -22.67
N HIS A 17 5.57 -17.96 -23.04
CA HIS A 17 6.02 -16.68 -22.50
C HIS A 17 5.82 -16.60 -20.99
N ALA A 18 4.68 -17.08 -20.49
CA ALA A 18 4.37 -17.11 -19.07
C ALA A 18 5.41 -17.95 -18.30
N ASP A 19 5.62 -19.21 -18.69
CA ASP A 19 6.57 -20.12 -18.04
C ASP A 19 7.99 -19.57 -18.02
N LEU A 20 8.45 -19.01 -19.14
CA LEU A 20 9.77 -18.40 -19.25
C LEU A 20 9.89 -17.16 -18.33
N THR A 21 8.84 -16.35 -18.28
CA THR A 21 8.80 -15.14 -17.44
C THR A 21 8.82 -15.49 -15.96
N PHE A 22 8.04 -16.49 -15.55
CA PHE A 22 8.04 -16.98 -14.16
C PHE A 22 9.39 -17.60 -13.78
N SER A 23 10.01 -18.38 -14.65
CA SER A 23 11.35 -18.96 -14.42
C SER A 23 12.41 -17.86 -14.23
N ARG A 24 12.31 -16.75 -14.98
CA ARG A 24 13.18 -15.58 -14.81
C ARG A 24 12.92 -14.85 -13.50
N MET A 25 11.66 -14.63 -13.13
CA MET A 25 11.29 -14.00 -11.86
C MET A 25 11.76 -14.84 -10.66
N GLU A 26 11.63 -16.17 -10.73
CA GLU A 26 12.16 -17.08 -9.71
C GLU A 26 13.68 -16.98 -9.62
N THR A 27 14.38 -16.90 -10.75
CA THR A 27 15.82 -16.69 -10.77
C THR A 27 16.18 -15.38 -10.05
N TYR A 28 15.48 -14.29 -10.35
CA TYR A 28 15.69 -13.01 -9.66
C TYR A 28 15.44 -13.10 -8.15
N LEU A 29 14.42 -13.85 -7.73
CA LEU A 29 14.16 -14.07 -6.31
C LEU A 29 15.33 -14.82 -5.65
N ARG A 30 15.80 -15.90 -6.27
CA ARG A 30 16.92 -16.72 -5.78
C ARG A 30 18.23 -15.93 -5.72
N THR A 31 18.47 -15.06 -6.69
CA THR A 31 19.66 -14.19 -6.75
C THR A 31 19.48 -12.86 -6.03
N LYS A 32 18.31 -12.61 -5.42
CA LYS A 32 17.92 -11.35 -4.76
C LYS A 32 18.02 -10.12 -5.67
N GLN A 33 17.85 -10.30 -6.97
CA GLN A 33 17.79 -9.20 -7.93
C GLN A 33 16.38 -8.61 -7.95
N LEU A 34 16.29 -7.27 -8.00
CA LEU A 34 15.04 -6.51 -8.05
C LEU A 34 14.08 -6.75 -6.87
N CYS A 35 14.55 -7.40 -5.79
CA CYS A 35 13.77 -7.58 -4.56
C CYS A 35 13.75 -6.25 -3.78
N ASP A 36 12.76 -5.43 -4.08
CA ASP A 36 12.54 -4.08 -3.59
C ASP A 36 11.75 -4.01 -2.28
N VAL A 37 11.32 -5.17 -1.76
CA VAL A 37 10.69 -5.30 -0.45
C VAL A 37 11.24 -6.51 0.30
N THR A 38 11.30 -6.43 1.63
CA THR A 38 11.63 -7.55 2.52
C THR A 38 10.51 -7.73 3.51
N LEU A 39 9.85 -8.89 3.48
CA LEU A 39 8.87 -9.28 4.48
C LEU A 39 9.61 -9.73 5.74
N VAL A 40 9.19 -9.19 6.88
CA VAL A 40 9.73 -9.56 8.19
C VAL A 40 8.65 -10.28 8.98
N ALA A 41 8.90 -11.53 9.35
CA ALA A 41 7.98 -12.36 10.13
C ALA A 41 8.74 -12.95 11.33
N GLY A 42 8.65 -12.28 12.48
CA GLY A 42 9.55 -12.53 13.60
C GLY A 42 11.01 -12.30 13.17
N ASP A 43 11.86 -13.30 13.38
CA ASP A 43 13.28 -13.23 13.00
C ASP A 43 13.54 -13.54 11.51
N ARG A 44 12.50 -13.93 10.76
CA ARG A 44 12.65 -14.29 9.35
C ARG A 44 12.59 -13.05 8.47
N ARG A 45 13.56 -12.93 7.57
CA ARG A 45 13.61 -11.89 6.52
C ARG A 45 13.51 -12.54 5.15
N ILE A 46 12.46 -12.19 4.41
CA ILE A 46 12.13 -12.80 3.13
C ILE A 46 12.15 -11.69 2.06
N PRO A 47 13.22 -11.57 1.26
CA PRO A 47 13.22 -10.65 0.12
C PRO A 47 12.15 -11.09 -0.89
N ALA A 48 11.45 -10.13 -1.46
CA ALA A 48 10.40 -10.37 -2.45
C ALA A 48 10.33 -9.21 -3.45
N HIS A 49 9.64 -9.44 -4.57
CA HIS A 49 9.29 -8.40 -5.54
C HIS A 49 7.93 -7.83 -5.19
N ARG A 50 7.82 -6.50 -5.04
CA ARG A 50 6.53 -5.83 -4.79
C ARG A 50 5.49 -6.19 -5.85
N LEU A 51 5.90 -6.21 -7.12
CA LEU A 51 5.03 -6.54 -8.24
C LEU A 51 4.40 -7.94 -8.11
N VAL A 52 5.20 -8.94 -7.71
CA VAL A 52 4.70 -10.31 -7.53
C VAL A 52 3.71 -10.35 -6.37
N LEU A 53 4.04 -9.72 -5.23
CA LEU A 53 3.13 -9.64 -4.08
C LEU A 53 1.82 -8.92 -4.41
N SER A 54 1.88 -7.78 -5.10
CA SER A 54 0.67 -7.06 -5.55
C SER A 54 -0.19 -7.88 -6.49
N SER A 55 0.40 -8.66 -7.40
CA SER A 55 -0.37 -9.45 -8.38
C SER A 55 -1.17 -10.60 -7.76
N VAL A 56 -0.83 -11.04 -6.54
CA VAL A 56 -1.45 -12.20 -5.88
C VAL A 56 -2.21 -11.83 -4.62
N SER A 57 -2.23 -10.56 -4.24
CA SER A 57 -2.86 -10.10 -3.00
C SER A 57 -3.38 -8.68 -3.18
N ASP A 58 -4.70 -8.52 -3.11
CA ASP A 58 -5.36 -7.21 -3.15
C ASP A 58 -4.86 -6.28 -2.03
N TYR A 59 -4.46 -6.85 -0.89
CA TYR A 59 -3.83 -6.12 0.19
C TYR A 59 -2.47 -5.53 -0.22
N PHE A 60 -1.57 -6.31 -0.81
CA PHE A 60 -0.28 -5.79 -1.30
C PHE A 60 -0.45 -4.92 -2.55
N ALA A 61 -1.50 -5.14 -3.35
CA ALA A 61 -1.85 -4.23 -4.42
C ALA A 61 -2.19 -2.86 -3.83
N ALA A 62 -3.18 -2.77 -2.95
CA ALA A 62 -3.54 -1.53 -2.26
C ALA A 62 -2.33 -0.89 -1.57
N MET A 63 -1.62 -1.64 -0.72
CA MET A 63 -0.44 -1.14 0.01
C MET A 63 0.63 -0.54 -0.92
N PHE A 64 0.85 -1.11 -2.11
CA PHE A 64 1.89 -0.64 -3.00
C PHE A 64 1.40 0.33 -4.08
N THR A 65 0.09 0.46 -4.31
CA THR A 65 -0.46 1.27 -5.41
C THR A 65 -1.44 2.36 -5.00
N SER A 66 -1.94 2.39 -3.75
CA SER A 66 -2.96 3.37 -3.30
C SER A 66 -2.48 4.35 -2.23
N GLY A 67 -1.17 4.47 -2.04
CA GLY A 67 -0.52 5.40 -1.10
C GLY A 67 -0.96 5.30 0.36
N VAL A 68 -1.68 4.22 0.70
CA VAL A 68 -2.09 3.84 2.05
C VAL A 68 -0.84 3.53 2.87
N GLY A 69 -0.75 4.13 4.05
CA GLY A 69 0.22 3.72 5.05
C GLY A 69 -0.31 2.55 5.85
N VAL A 70 0.55 1.58 6.16
CA VAL A 70 0.15 0.41 6.94
C VAL A 70 1.08 0.18 8.12
N ALA A 71 0.51 -0.12 9.28
CA ALA A 71 1.24 -0.56 10.46
C ALA A 71 0.50 -1.68 11.21
N THR A 72 1.23 -2.40 12.05
CA THR A 72 0.67 -3.44 12.92
C THR A 72 0.81 -3.04 14.37
N TRP A 73 -0.22 -3.27 15.17
CA TRP A 73 -0.16 -3.10 16.62
C TRP A 73 -1.08 -4.09 17.33
N ASN A 74 -0.56 -4.74 18.38
CA ASN A 74 -1.27 -5.70 19.22
C ASN A 74 -2.01 -6.81 18.44
N GLY A 75 -1.39 -7.35 17.39
CA GLY A 75 -1.97 -8.41 16.55
C GLY A 75 -2.97 -7.93 15.50
N PHE A 76 -3.30 -6.63 15.48
CA PHE A 76 -4.11 -6.01 14.46
C PHE A 76 -3.26 -5.35 13.38
N LEU A 77 -3.86 -5.19 12.20
CA LEU A 77 -3.31 -4.45 11.09
C LEU A 77 -4.11 -3.15 10.92
N TYR A 78 -3.44 -2.04 10.64
CA TYR A 78 -4.06 -0.73 10.48
C TYR A 78 -3.70 -0.17 9.10
N ALA A 79 -4.73 0.09 8.29
CA ALA A 79 -4.62 0.80 7.02
C ALA A 79 -5.00 2.26 7.24
N ILE A 80 -4.15 3.19 6.81
CA ILE A 80 -4.23 4.62 7.15
C ILE A 80 -4.16 5.45 5.86
N GLY A 81 -5.19 6.24 5.60
CA GLY A 81 -5.21 7.24 4.53
C GLY A 81 -5.25 6.63 3.13
N GLY A 82 -4.48 7.21 2.20
CA GLY A 82 -4.47 6.84 0.79
C GLY A 82 -5.61 7.48 0.00
N HIS A 83 -5.99 6.83 -1.11
CA HIS A 83 -6.98 7.34 -2.04
C HIS A 83 -7.80 6.21 -2.70
N ASP A 84 -9.02 6.53 -3.13
CA ASP A 84 -10.05 5.56 -3.54
C ASP A 84 -10.05 5.18 -5.04
N ALA A 85 -9.24 5.85 -5.85
CA ALA A 85 -9.09 5.57 -7.29
C ALA A 85 -7.63 5.68 -7.70
N PRO A 86 -7.17 5.08 -8.80
CA PRO A 86 -5.78 5.21 -9.25
C PRO A 86 -5.33 6.68 -9.29
N ALA A 87 -4.09 6.98 -8.92
CA ALA A 87 -3.60 8.36 -8.78
C ALA A 87 -3.70 9.18 -10.09
N SER A 88 -3.79 8.49 -11.24
CA SER A 88 -4.00 9.10 -12.56
C SER A 88 -5.46 9.49 -12.85
N SER A 89 -6.41 9.14 -11.97
CA SER A 89 -7.83 9.43 -12.13
C SER A 89 -8.15 10.82 -11.56
N LEU A 90 -8.83 11.65 -12.35
CA LEU A 90 -9.40 12.93 -11.88
C LEU A 90 -10.47 12.75 -10.79
N ALA A 91 -10.95 11.52 -10.58
CA ALA A 91 -11.93 11.19 -9.54
C ALA A 91 -11.30 10.72 -8.23
N SER A 92 -9.96 10.65 -8.14
CA SER A 92 -9.25 10.20 -6.94
C SER A 92 -9.53 11.13 -5.76
N ARG A 93 -10.16 10.59 -4.72
CA ARG A 93 -10.43 11.29 -3.45
C ARG A 93 -9.48 10.76 -2.40
N LEU A 94 -8.89 11.70 -1.67
CA LEU A 94 -8.07 11.39 -0.52
C LEU A 94 -8.94 10.91 0.62
N SER A 95 -8.42 9.96 1.37
CA SER A 95 -9.06 9.37 2.53
C SER A 95 -8.37 9.85 3.81
N ASP A 96 -9.16 10.25 4.79
CA ASP A 96 -8.77 10.37 6.21
C ASP A 96 -9.11 9.10 7.00
N CYS A 97 -9.75 8.12 6.35
CA CYS A 97 -10.22 6.90 7.00
C CYS A 97 -9.03 6.06 7.49
N VAL A 98 -9.27 5.42 8.62
CA VAL A 98 -8.35 4.47 9.22
C VAL A 98 -9.15 3.21 9.52
N GLU A 99 -8.69 2.08 9.00
CA GLU A 99 -9.36 0.80 9.17
C GLU A 99 -8.42 -0.16 9.89
N ARG A 100 -8.97 -0.92 10.84
CA ARG A 100 -8.27 -1.94 11.60
C ARG A 100 -8.80 -3.31 11.22
N TYR A 101 -7.92 -4.19 10.76
CA TYR A 101 -8.21 -5.60 10.52
C TYR A 101 -7.86 -6.46 11.72
N ASP A 102 -8.80 -7.33 12.08
CA ASP A 102 -8.64 -8.37 13.08
C ASP A 102 -8.53 -9.76 12.41
N PRO A 103 -7.33 -10.38 12.40
CA PRO A 103 -7.13 -11.71 11.83
C PRO A 103 -7.91 -12.83 12.53
N GLN A 104 -8.37 -12.63 13.78
CA GLN A 104 -9.14 -13.65 14.51
C GLN A 104 -10.59 -13.71 14.05
N THR A 105 -11.15 -12.55 13.68
CA THR A 105 -12.53 -12.42 13.23
C THR A 105 -12.65 -12.24 11.71
N ASP A 106 -11.51 -12.12 11.02
CA ASP A 106 -11.40 -11.86 9.58
C ASP A 106 -12.24 -10.64 9.15
N ALA A 107 -12.18 -9.57 9.94
CA ALA A 107 -13.02 -8.41 9.76
C ALA A 107 -12.23 -7.10 9.84
N TRP A 108 -12.58 -6.16 8.96
CA TRP A 108 -12.16 -4.77 9.02
C TRP A 108 -13.16 -3.95 9.85
N THR A 109 -12.65 -3.02 10.65
CA THR A 109 -13.46 -2.07 11.42
C THR A 109 -12.86 -0.69 11.28
N ALA A 110 -13.68 0.29 10.91
CA ALA A 110 -13.26 1.70 10.92
C ALA A 110 -12.94 2.14 12.36
N VAL A 111 -11.80 2.81 12.52
CA VAL A 111 -11.40 3.48 13.76
C VAL A 111 -11.44 5.00 13.54
N ALA A 112 -11.05 5.80 14.53
CA ALA A 112 -11.11 7.24 14.39
C ALA A 112 -10.32 7.71 13.15
N PRO A 113 -10.91 8.60 12.32
CA PRO A 113 -10.23 9.16 11.17
C PRO A 113 -9.13 10.13 11.61
N MET A 114 -8.14 10.33 10.75
CA MET A 114 -7.16 11.41 10.92
C MET A 114 -7.85 12.77 10.81
N SER A 115 -7.25 13.82 11.36
CA SER A 115 -7.79 15.18 11.22
C SER A 115 -7.55 15.79 9.83
N VAL A 116 -6.57 15.25 9.10
CA VAL A 116 -6.22 15.64 7.72
C VAL A 116 -6.12 14.37 6.88
N SER A 117 -6.75 14.34 5.71
CA SER A 117 -6.57 13.26 4.73
C SER A 117 -5.13 13.24 4.21
N ARG A 118 -4.54 12.05 4.08
CA ARG A 118 -3.13 11.92 3.68
C ARG A 118 -2.95 10.80 2.66
N ASP A 119 -2.45 11.14 1.48
CA ASP A 119 -1.89 10.17 0.53
C ASP A 119 -0.37 10.07 0.66
N ALA A 120 0.19 8.94 0.23
CA ALA A 120 1.59 8.57 0.38
C ALA A 120 2.09 8.78 1.82
N VAL A 121 1.25 8.48 2.80
CA VAL A 121 1.50 8.73 4.21
C VAL A 121 2.54 7.75 4.77
N GLY A 122 3.56 8.28 5.46
CA GLY A 122 4.49 7.46 6.20
C GLY A 122 3.85 7.02 7.52
N VAL A 123 3.79 5.72 7.80
CA VAL A 123 3.21 5.20 9.05
C VAL A 123 4.20 4.33 9.80
N CYS A 124 4.30 4.55 11.11
CA CYS A 124 5.07 3.66 11.98
C CYS A 124 4.44 3.52 13.38
N LEU A 125 4.79 2.43 14.06
CA LEU A 125 4.52 2.25 15.48
C LEU A 125 5.71 2.77 16.28
N LEU A 126 5.46 3.62 17.27
CA LEU A 126 6.47 4.06 18.23
C LEU A 126 5.89 4.00 19.65
N GLY A 127 6.45 3.11 20.48
CA GLY A 127 5.87 2.82 21.79
C GLY A 127 4.51 2.14 21.65
N ASP A 128 3.47 2.81 22.12
CA ASP A 128 2.08 2.35 22.13
C ASP A 128 1.17 3.11 21.15
N ARG A 129 1.73 3.98 20.30
CA ARG A 129 0.99 4.84 19.38
C ARG A 129 1.41 4.66 17.94
N LEU A 130 0.45 4.75 17.02
CA LEU A 130 0.72 4.82 15.59
C LEU A 130 0.95 6.27 15.19
N TYR A 131 1.92 6.52 14.32
CA TYR A 131 2.24 7.87 13.85
C TYR A 131 2.02 7.94 12.34
N ALA A 132 1.24 8.92 11.91
CA ALA A 132 1.07 9.32 10.51
C ALA A 132 1.95 10.55 10.24
N VAL A 133 2.96 10.39 9.40
CA VAL A 133 4.03 11.37 9.17
C VAL A 133 3.97 11.86 7.74
N GLY A 134 3.78 13.17 7.57
CA GLY A 134 3.78 13.81 6.26
C GLY A 134 2.65 13.31 5.34
N GLY A 135 2.97 13.13 4.07
CA GLY A 135 2.00 12.78 3.01
C GLY A 135 1.55 14.00 2.20
N TYR A 136 0.52 13.81 1.39
CA TYR A 136 -0.07 14.82 0.53
C TYR A 136 -1.57 14.95 0.82
N ASP A 137 -2.05 16.17 1.05
CA ASP A 137 -3.46 16.46 1.38
C ASP A 137 -4.31 16.85 0.16
N GLY A 138 -3.76 16.73 -1.04
CA GLY A 138 -4.44 17.10 -2.30
C GLY A 138 -4.12 18.52 -2.75
N THR A 139 -3.42 19.29 -1.91
CA THR A 139 -2.97 20.64 -2.22
C THR A 139 -1.46 20.78 -1.99
N VAL A 140 -0.96 20.34 -0.83
CA VAL A 140 0.44 20.49 -0.41
C VAL A 140 0.99 19.22 0.23
N TYR A 141 2.32 19.09 0.20
CA TYR A 141 3.01 18.09 1.00
C TYR A 141 3.06 18.53 2.46
N LEU A 142 2.61 17.65 3.35
CA LEU A 142 2.49 17.89 4.78
C LEU A 142 3.86 17.73 5.46
N ASN A 143 4.16 18.65 6.37
CA ASN A 143 5.26 18.54 7.34
C ASN A 143 4.76 18.25 8.76
N THR A 144 3.48 17.89 8.88
CA THR A 144 2.82 17.60 10.16
C THR A 144 2.83 16.12 10.48
N VAL A 145 2.73 15.81 11.77
CA VAL A 145 2.63 14.45 12.28
C VAL A 145 1.38 14.35 13.15
N GLU A 146 0.65 13.25 13.02
CA GLU A 146 -0.45 12.89 13.90
C GLU A 146 -0.14 11.57 14.60
N ALA A 147 -0.51 11.45 15.87
CA ALA A 147 -0.36 10.24 16.66
C ALA A 147 -1.75 9.68 17.03
N TYR A 148 -1.98 8.43 16.71
CA TYR A 148 -3.16 7.67 17.08
C TYR A 148 -2.93 6.94 18.40
N ASP A 149 -3.86 7.10 19.33
CA ASP A 149 -3.96 6.31 20.54
C ASP A 149 -5.00 5.20 20.35
N PRO A 150 -4.59 3.92 20.24
CA PRO A 150 -5.55 2.82 20.11
C PRO A 150 -6.42 2.59 21.35
N GLN A 151 -6.02 3.09 22.53
CA GLN A 151 -6.77 2.93 23.78
C GLN A 151 -7.92 3.92 23.85
N THR A 152 -7.69 5.18 23.44
CA THR A 152 -8.74 6.21 23.41
C THR A 152 -9.46 6.28 22.07
N ASN A 153 -8.93 5.63 21.02
CA ASN A 153 -9.41 5.72 19.65
C ASN A 153 -9.45 7.18 19.17
N GLU A 154 -8.34 7.89 19.31
CA GLU A 154 -8.23 9.30 18.95
C GLU A 154 -6.90 9.60 18.26
N TRP A 155 -6.94 10.52 17.30
CA TRP A 155 -5.75 11.12 16.69
C TRP A 155 -5.45 12.47 17.32
N THR A 156 -4.18 12.77 17.55
CA THR A 156 -3.73 14.07 18.06
C THR A 156 -2.55 14.58 17.24
N GLN A 157 -2.59 15.86 16.87
CA GLN A 157 -1.46 16.50 16.18
C GLN A 157 -0.24 16.60 17.11
N VAL A 158 0.88 16.07 16.64
CA VAL A 158 2.17 16.13 17.33
C VAL A 158 2.83 17.45 16.98
N HIS A 159 3.02 18.29 17.99
CA HIS A 159 3.67 19.59 17.83
C HIS A 159 5.16 19.44 18.09
N THR A 160 5.98 19.90 17.16
CA THR A 160 7.43 19.96 17.37
C THR A 160 7.72 21.09 18.35
N HIS A 161 8.09 20.78 19.59
CA HIS A 161 8.78 21.75 20.44
C HIS A 161 10.20 21.89 19.92
N THR A 162 10.46 22.92 19.11
CA THR A 162 11.83 23.34 18.81
C THR A 162 12.45 23.88 20.09
N HIS A 163 13.30 23.09 20.74
CA HIS A 163 14.28 23.64 21.68
C HIS A 163 15.29 24.45 20.87
N THR A 164 15.12 25.76 20.89
CA THR A 164 16.16 26.75 20.53
C THR A 164 17.28 26.76 21.55
#